data_AF-A0ABD6BHF5-F1
#
_entry.id   AF-A0ABD6BHF5-F1
#
_cell.length_a   1.000
_cell.length_b   1.000
_cell.length_c   1.000
_cell.angle_alpha   90.00
_cell.angle_beta   90.00
_cell.angle_gamma   90.00
#
_symmetry.space_group_name_H-M   'P 1'
#
loop_
_entity.id
_entity.type
_entity.pdbx_description
1 polymer ?
#
loop_
_entity_poly.entity_id
_entity_poly.type
_entity_poly.pdbx_seq_one_letter_code
_entity_poly.pdbx_strand_id
1 'polypeptide(L)'
;MSTVLENTSDLQYDYVLGDVSDYGVSGNGHAHFDLVHEDSTIHCVIFSHRLRSFDITIDDGTHIAVKGELSYYAANGSVSLIVEDFVEVGEGNYQQTYQENKRILEEDGLLSEKTKQSLPEFPRRIGLVTSADSDAREDAVTSIHGRHPDVDIVIHHTTVQGDDAMLSMMQAISELDDNAHIDVIVLTRGGGSEKDLRVFNETPLCRVIHNTTTPFVVGVGHENDRTLADEVADKRVMTPTHAGEIVPKKEELETELEGVTDRLDRAYERSVQTQLEATVNDLDTAYEQQVDRNLATFSTDLDRAFEALHV
;
A
#
# COMPACT_ATOMS: atom_id res chain seq x y z
N MET A 1 -30.79 -25.90 -25.11
CA MET A 1 -30.44 -24.67 -24.37
C MET A 1 -30.23 -23.51 -25.34
N SER A 2 -29.22 -23.53 -26.23
CA SER A 2 -29.04 -22.49 -27.28
C SER A 2 -30.32 -22.19 -28.07
N THR A 3 -30.96 -23.20 -28.69
CA THR A 3 -32.21 -23.00 -29.45
C THR A 3 -33.37 -22.47 -28.62
N VAL A 4 -33.39 -22.71 -27.30
CA VAL A 4 -34.45 -22.25 -26.41
C VAL A 4 -34.19 -20.79 -25.99
N LEU A 5 -32.96 -20.41 -25.70
CA LEU A 5 -32.63 -19.04 -25.30
C LEU A 5 -32.64 -18.07 -26.49
N GLU A 6 -32.22 -18.54 -27.68
CA GLU A 6 -32.09 -17.72 -28.88
C GLU A 6 -33.40 -17.61 -29.70
N ASN A 7 -34.31 -18.59 -29.61
CA ASN A 7 -35.54 -18.63 -30.45
C ASN A 7 -36.86 -18.61 -29.64
N THR A 8 -36.82 -18.35 -28.32
CA THR A 8 -38.06 -18.19 -27.56
C THR A 8 -38.63 -16.80 -27.77
N SER A 9 -39.81 -16.73 -28.39
CA SER A 9 -40.53 -15.50 -28.72
C SER A 9 -40.89 -14.63 -27.51
N ASP A 10 -40.80 -15.19 -26.30
CA ASP A 10 -41.14 -14.53 -25.04
C ASP A 10 -39.97 -13.74 -24.41
N LEU A 11 -38.76 -13.83 -24.97
CA LEU A 11 -37.60 -13.01 -24.56
C LEU A 11 -37.42 -11.83 -25.53
N GLN A 12 -38.33 -10.86 -25.45
CA GLN A 12 -38.19 -9.58 -26.15
C GLN A 12 -37.79 -8.49 -25.16
N TYR A 13 -36.64 -7.86 -25.40
CA TYR A 13 -36.20 -6.64 -24.73
C TYR A 13 -35.84 -5.61 -25.78
N ASP A 14 -36.21 -4.36 -25.57
CA ASP A 14 -35.86 -3.27 -26.49
C ASP A 14 -34.45 -2.77 -26.22
N TYR A 15 -34.10 -2.61 -24.94
CA TYR A 15 -32.79 -2.20 -24.45
C TYR A 15 -32.53 -2.83 -23.08
N VAL A 16 -31.27 -3.12 -22.81
CA VAL A 16 -30.75 -3.47 -21.48
C VAL A 16 -29.99 -2.26 -20.96
N LEU A 17 -30.35 -1.79 -19.78
CA LEU A 17 -29.75 -0.61 -19.16
C LEU A 17 -28.72 -1.02 -18.12
N GLY A 18 -27.60 -0.32 -18.05
CA GLY A 18 -26.65 -0.45 -16.95
C GLY A 18 -25.42 0.41 -17.11
N ASP A 19 -24.55 0.34 -16.11
CA ASP A 19 -23.23 0.95 -16.14
C ASP A 19 -22.24 -0.01 -16.79
N VAL A 20 -21.39 0.50 -17.69
CA VAL A 20 -20.27 -0.25 -18.26
C VAL A 20 -19.21 -0.47 -17.19
N SER A 21 -18.68 -1.69 -17.14
CA SER A 21 -17.54 -2.06 -16.30
C SER A 21 -16.65 -3.05 -17.04
N ASP A 22 -15.39 -3.17 -16.62
CA ASP A 22 -14.38 -4.07 -17.18
C ASP A 22 -14.24 -3.92 -18.73
N TYR A 23 -14.33 -2.70 -19.25
CA TYR A 23 -14.22 -2.42 -20.67
C TYR A 23 -12.81 -2.71 -21.20
N GLY A 24 -12.74 -3.54 -22.24
CA GLY A 24 -11.48 -3.90 -22.87
C GLY A 24 -11.65 -4.29 -24.34
N VAL A 25 -10.63 -4.00 -25.13
CA VAL A 25 -10.56 -4.44 -26.54
C VAL A 25 -9.59 -5.60 -26.65
N SER A 26 -10.09 -6.75 -27.07
CA SER A 26 -9.28 -7.96 -27.25
C SER A 26 -8.40 -7.86 -28.51
N GLY A 27 -7.39 -8.73 -28.63
CA GLY A 27 -6.42 -8.69 -29.72
C GLY A 27 -7.00 -8.89 -31.14
N ASN A 28 -8.23 -9.37 -31.26
CA ASN A 28 -8.96 -9.49 -32.53
C ASN A 28 -9.79 -8.22 -32.86
N GLY A 29 -9.76 -7.21 -31.98
CA GLY A 29 -10.45 -5.94 -32.10
C GLY A 29 -11.90 -5.94 -31.63
N HIS A 30 -12.39 -7.01 -30.98
CA HIS A 30 -13.73 -7.02 -30.35
C HIS A 30 -13.65 -6.32 -28.99
N ALA A 31 -14.63 -5.46 -28.71
CA ALA A 31 -14.78 -4.88 -27.39
C ALA A 31 -15.62 -5.80 -26.51
N HIS A 32 -15.19 -5.93 -25.27
CA HIS A 32 -15.82 -6.71 -24.22
C HIS A 32 -16.02 -5.78 -23.04
N PHE A 33 -17.18 -5.88 -22.41
CA PHE A 33 -17.49 -5.17 -21.17
C PHE A 33 -18.64 -5.86 -20.48
N ASP A 34 -18.80 -5.60 -19.19
CA ASP A 34 -19.95 -6.04 -18.42
C ASP A 34 -20.91 -4.88 -18.22
N LEU A 35 -22.20 -5.13 -18.40
CA LEU A 35 -23.26 -4.17 -18.13
C LEU A 35 -23.86 -4.50 -16.76
N VAL A 36 -23.70 -3.58 -15.81
CA VAL A 36 -24.08 -3.77 -14.41
C VAL A 36 -25.29 -2.90 -14.07
N HIS A 37 -26.33 -3.50 -13.50
CA HIS A 37 -27.50 -2.79 -12.98
C HIS A 37 -27.97 -3.44 -11.69
N GLU A 38 -27.95 -2.69 -10.59
CA GLU A 38 -28.25 -3.19 -9.24
C GLU A 38 -27.46 -4.48 -8.93
N ASP A 39 -28.16 -5.59 -8.68
CA ASP A 39 -27.57 -6.89 -8.37
C ASP A 39 -27.27 -7.75 -9.58
N SER A 40 -27.54 -7.26 -10.79
CA SER A 40 -27.46 -8.01 -12.03
C SER A 40 -26.29 -7.55 -12.90
N THR A 41 -25.61 -8.51 -13.52
CA THR A 41 -24.53 -8.27 -14.48
C THR A 41 -24.75 -9.12 -15.72
N ILE A 42 -24.52 -8.56 -16.90
CA ILE A 42 -24.51 -9.29 -18.17
C ILE A 42 -23.28 -8.94 -19.00
N HIS A 43 -22.58 -9.98 -19.49
CA HIS A 43 -21.43 -9.80 -20.36
C HIS A 43 -21.85 -9.36 -21.75
N CYS A 44 -21.25 -8.30 -22.25
CA CYS A 44 -21.53 -7.70 -23.55
C CYS A 44 -20.33 -7.81 -24.49
N VAL A 45 -20.61 -8.05 -25.78
CA VAL A 45 -19.59 -8.16 -26.83
C VAL A 45 -19.97 -7.29 -28.02
N ILE A 46 -19.08 -6.39 -28.42
CA ILE A 46 -19.17 -5.65 -29.69
C ILE A 46 -18.13 -6.22 -30.65
N PHE A 47 -18.58 -6.77 -31.78
CA PHE A 47 -17.67 -7.23 -32.82
C PHE A 47 -16.93 -6.08 -33.51
N SER A 48 -15.70 -6.34 -33.94
CA SER A 48 -14.76 -5.32 -34.44
C SER A 48 -15.25 -4.55 -35.66
N HIS A 49 -16.06 -5.19 -36.51
CA HIS A 49 -16.66 -4.54 -37.67
C HIS A 49 -17.72 -3.51 -37.28
N ARG A 50 -18.44 -3.74 -36.18
CA ARG A 50 -19.47 -2.86 -35.64
C ARG A 50 -18.90 -1.82 -34.67
N LEU A 51 -17.86 -2.18 -33.91
CA LEU A 51 -17.15 -1.23 -33.05
C LEU A 51 -16.65 0.00 -33.83
N ARG A 52 -16.18 -0.22 -35.06
CA ARG A 52 -15.72 0.85 -35.96
C ARG A 52 -16.82 1.77 -36.50
N SER A 53 -18.09 1.36 -36.39
CA SER A 53 -19.23 2.17 -36.83
C SER A 53 -19.81 3.06 -35.74
N PHE A 54 -19.34 2.94 -34.49
CA PHE A 54 -19.75 3.82 -33.40
C PHE A 54 -18.83 5.04 -33.34
N ASP A 55 -19.44 6.24 -33.32
CA ASP A 55 -18.74 7.52 -33.18
C ASP A 55 -18.49 7.91 -31.70
N ILE A 56 -18.99 7.10 -30.75
CA ILE A 56 -18.96 7.36 -29.32
C ILE A 56 -17.94 6.41 -28.66
N THR A 57 -17.08 6.96 -27.80
CA THR A 57 -16.16 6.18 -26.96
C THR A 57 -16.93 5.64 -25.76
N ILE A 58 -16.93 4.32 -25.58
CA ILE A 58 -17.39 3.68 -24.35
C ILE A 58 -16.20 3.59 -23.40
N ASP A 59 -16.38 4.07 -22.17
CA ASP A 59 -15.43 3.90 -21.06
C ASP A 59 -16.13 3.28 -19.84
N ASP A 60 -15.36 2.77 -18.87
CA ASP A 60 -15.92 2.29 -17.61
C ASP A 60 -16.67 3.39 -16.87
N GLY A 61 -17.78 3.02 -16.22
CA GLY A 61 -18.72 3.93 -15.57
C GLY A 61 -19.73 4.61 -16.51
N THR A 62 -19.63 4.42 -17.83
CA THR A 62 -20.62 4.99 -18.77
C THR A 62 -21.97 4.31 -18.58
N HIS A 63 -23.04 5.09 -18.40
CA HIS A 63 -24.40 4.55 -18.34
C HIS A 63 -24.98 4.44 -19.74
N ILE A 64 -25.28 3.22 -20.17
CA ILE A 64 -25.75 2.99 -21.53
C ILE A 64 -26.99 2.09 -21.55
N ALA A 65 -27.86 2.37 -22.51
CA ALA A 65 -28.91 1.46 -22.95
C ALA A 65 -28.40 0.70 -24.17
N VAL A 66 -28.17 -0.60 -24.00
CA VAL A 66 -27.65 -1.50 -25.02
C VAL A 66 -28.78 -2.25 -25.68
N LYS A 67 -28.84 -2.20 -27.00
CA LYS A 67 -29.65 -3.10 -27.80
C LYS A 67 -28.78 -4.23 -28.29
N GLY A 68 -29.30 -5.46 -28.35
CA GLY A 68 -28.49 -6.62 -28.70
C GLY A 68 -29.29 -7.89 -28.90
N GLU A 69 -28.57 -8.96 -29.22
CA GLU A 69 -29.11 -10.32 -29.22
C GLU A 69 -28.39 -11.17 -28.16
N LEU A 70 -29.14 -12.01 -27.44
CA LEU A 70 -28.53 -12.95 -26.50
C LEU A 70 -27.90 -14.10 -27.29
N SER A 71 -26.64 -14.40 -27.00
CA SER A 71 -25.91 -15.52 -27.57
C SER A 71 -25.51 -16.49 -26.47
N TYR A 72 -25.79 -17.78 -26.67
CA TYR A 72 -25.38 -18.84 -25.75
C TYR A 72 -24.21 -19.63 -26.30
N TYR A 73 -23.07 -19.57 -25.61
CA TYR A 73 -21.90 -20.32 -26.00
C TYR A 73 -21.86 -21.69 -25.30
N ALA A 74 -22.26 -22.72 -26.04
CA ALA A 74 -22.50 -24.06 -25.48
C ALA A 74 -21.27 -24.74 -24.86
N ALA A 75 -20.05 -24.41 -25.30
CA ALA A 75 -18.84 -25.04 -24.77
C ALA A 75 -18.55 -24.64 -23.32
N ASN A 76 -18.88 -23.40 -22.93
CA ASN A 76 -18.60 -22.88 -21.59
C ASN A 76 -19.89 -22.60 -20.79
N GLY A 77 -21.07 -22.78 -21.40
CA GLY A 77 -22.35 -22.52 -20.75
C GLY A 77 -22.63 -21.05 -20.47
N SER A 78 -21.91 -20.12 -21.10
CA SER A 78 -22.03 -18.68 -20.87
C SER A 78 -23.07 -18.06 -21.79
N VAL A 79 -23.79 -17.05 -21.26
CA VAL A 79 -24.69 -16.18 -22.02
C VAL A 79 -24.02 -14.81 -22.15
N SER A 80 -24.06 -14.24 -23.34
CA SER A 80 -23.53 -12.90 -23.62
C SER A 80 -24.48 -12.12 -24.50
N LEU A 81 -24.50 -10.81 -24.36
CA LEU A 81 -25.26 -9.89 -25.19
C LEU A 81 -24.37 -9.41 -26.35
N ILE A 82 -24.70 -9.82 -27.59
CA ILE A 82 -24.05 -9.29 -28.79
C ILE A 82 -24.66 -7.93 -29.07
N VAL A 83 -23.86 -6.88 -28.92
CA VAL A 83 -24.34 -5.50 -28.96
C VAL A 83 -24.63 -5.06 -30.39
N GLU A 84 -25.92 -4.86 -30.61
CA GLU A 84 -26.66 -4.00 -31.56
C GLU A 84 -26.08 -2.65 -31.89
N ASP A 85 -26.28 -1.84 -30.87
CA ASP A 85 -26.39 -0.40 -30.87
C ASP A 85 -26.46 -0.06 -29.39
N PHE A 86 -26.00 1.14 -29.03
CA PHE A 86 -26.12 1.60 -27.67
C PHE A 86 -26.33 3.10 -27.68
N VAL A 87 -27.01 3.59 -26.65
CA VAL A 87 -27.21 5.02 -26.44
C VAL A 87 -26.73 5.32 -25.03
N GLU A 88 -25.95 6.40 -24.89
CA GLU A 88 -25.58 6.93 -23.59
C GLU A 88 -26.81 7.53 -22.91
N VAL A 89 -27.09 7.08 -21.68
CA VAL A 89 -28.28 7.47 -20.91
C VAL A 89 -27.83 8.31 -19.72
N GLY A 90 -27.31 9.51 -19.98
CA GLY A 90 -26.85 10.43 -18.92
C GLY A 90 -25.73 9.86 -18.03
N GLU A 91 -25.44 10.51 -16.91
CA GLU A 91 -24.48 9.99 -15.93
C GLU A 91 -25.09 8.79 -15.18
N GLY A 92 -24.34 7.70 -15.05
CA GLY A 92 -24.79 6.52 -14.31
C GLY A 92 -25.12 6.82 -12.87
N ASN A 93 -26.12 6.13 -12.31
CA ASN A 93 -26.53 6.28 -10.92
C ASN A 93 -25.33 6.10 -9.97
N TYR A 94 -24.41 5.18 -10.31
CA TYR A 94 -23.18 5.00 -9.57
C TYR A 94 -22.23 6.20 -9.64
N GLN A 95 -21.97 6.74 -10.84
CA GLN A 95 -21.09 7.89 -10.99
C GLN A 95 -21.66 9.12 -10.27
N GLN A 96 -22.97 9.34 -10.33
CA GLN A 96 -23.65 10.39 -9.56
C GLN A 96 -23.48 10.18 -8.05
N THR A 97 -23.67 8.94 -7.58
CA THR A 97 -23.49 8.59 -6.16
C THR A 97 -22.05 8.78 -5.71
N TYR A 98 -21.08 8.38 -6.53
CA TYR A 98 -19.65 8.58 -6.27
C TYR A 98 -19.32 10.07 -6.15
N GLN A 99 -19.76 10.90 -7.10
CA GLN A 99 -19.51 12.34 -7.06
C GLN A 99 -20.19 13.01 -5.88
N GLU A 100 -21.41 12.58 -5.52
CA GLU A 100 -22.11 13.10 -4.34
C GLU A 100 -21.39 12.70 -3.04
N ASN A 101 -21.00 11.43 -2.90
CA ASN A 101 -20.24 10.97 -1.75
C ASN A 101 -18.89 11.69 -1.63
N LYS A 102 -18.20 11.89 -2.76
CA LYS A 102 -16.96 12.65 -2.82
C LYS A 102 -17.17 14.08 -2.33
N ARG A 103 -18.19 14.76 -2.84
CA ARG A 103 -18.54 16.13 -2.42
C ARG A 103 -18.84 16.22 -0.92
N ILE A 104 -19.59 15.26 -0.37
CA ILE A 104 -19.87 15.18 1.07
C ILE A 104 -18.55 15.05 1.87
N LEU A 105 -17.65 14.16 1.46
CA LEU A 105 -16.35 13.98 2.14
C LEU A 105 -15.43 15.19 2.01
N GLU A 106 -15.46 15.89 0.86
CA GLU A 106 -14.74 17.15 0.65
C GLU A 106 -15.28 18.27 1.55
N GLU A 107 -16.61 18.41 1.64
CA GLU A 107 -17.29 19.38 2.51
C GLU A 107 -17.01 19.11 3.99
N ASP A 108 -16.95 17.83 4.39
CA ASP A 108 -16.56 17.40 5.74
C ASP A 108 -15.04 17.58 5.99
N GLY A 109 -14.24 17.83 4.95
CA GLY A 109 -12.79 18.04 5.04
C GLY A 109 -11.95 16.76 5.15
N LEU A 110 -12.56 15.59 4.91
CA LEU A 110 -11.94 14.27 5.08
C LEU A 110 -10.93 13.90 3.99
N LEU A 111 -10.97 14.59 2.84
CA LEU A 111 -10.03 14.38 1.73
C LEU A 111 -8.79 15.28 1.85
N SER A 112 -8.62 15.99 2.96
CA SER A 112 -7.49 16.92 3.12
C SER A 112 -6.19 16.19 3.40
N GLU A 113 -5.16 16.42 2.59
CA GLU A 113 -3.80 15.94 2.87
C GLU A 113 -3.23 16.44 4.21
N LYS A 114 -3.82 17.48 4.82
CA LYS A 114 -3.38 18.01 6.11
C LYS A 114 -3.89 17.22 7.31
N THR A 115 -4.94 16.42 7.15
CA THR A 115 -5.51 15.61 8.24
C THR A 115 -4.87 14.23 8.33
N LYS A 116 -4.16 13.80 7.28
CA LYS A 116 -3.50 12.50 7.20
C LYS A 116 -2.37 12.35 8.21
N GLN A 117 -2.33 11.20 8.86
CA GLN A 117 -1.31 10.79 9.81
C GLN A 117 -0.06 10.31 9.07
N SER A 118 1.12 10.56 9.65
CA SER A 118 2.36 9.99 9.12
C SER A 118 2.52 8.54 9.57
N LEU A 119 2.94 7.66 8.67
CA LEU A 119 3.26 6.29 9.01
C LEU A 119 4.50 6.23 9.94
N PRO A 120 4.53 5.30 10.90
CA PRO A 120 5.72 5.03 11.68
C PRO A 120 6.84 4.53 10.77
N GLU A 121 8.08 4.95 11.05
CA GLU A 121 9.25 4.53 10.28
C GLU A 121 9.59 3.04 10.50
N PHE A 122 9.29 2.52 11.69
CA PHE A 122 9.55 1.14 12.11
C PHE A 122 8.31 0.51 12.74
N PRO A 123 7.25 0.22 11.95
CA PRO A 123 6.08 -0.50 12.46
C PRO A 123 6.52 -1.87 12.95
N ARG A 124 6.15 -2.22 14.19
CA ARG A 124 6.41 -3.53 14.79
C ARG A 124 5.23 -4.46 14.63
N ARG A 125 4.02 -3.90 14.61
CA ARG A 125 2.79 -4.67 14.47
C ARG A 125 1.80 -4.02 13.53
N ILE A 126 1.31 -4.81 12.58
CA ILE A 126 0.41 -4.37 11.53
C ILE A 126 -0.92 -5.10 11.68
N GLY A 127 -2.01 -4.33 11.72
CA GLY A 127 -3.37 -4.87 11.65
C GLY A 127 -3.76 -5.04 10.19
N LEU A 128 -4.08 -6.26 9.75
CA LEU A 128 -4.49 -6.54 8.37
C LEU A 128 -5.98 -6.87 8.32
N VAL A 129 -6.76 -5.99 7.71
CA VAL A 129 -8.18 -6.21 7.40
C VAL A 129 -8.29 -6.77 5.99
N THR A 130 -8.74 -8.01 5.87
CA THR A 130 -8.82 -8.71 4.58
C THR A 130 -9.79 -9.88 4.62
N SER A 131 -10.20 -10.42 3.47
CA SER A 131 -11.05 -11.62 3.44
C SER A 131 -10.31 -12.87 3.88
N ALA A 132 -11.05 -13.81 4.49
CA ALA A 132 -10.55 -15.14 4.81
C ALA A 132 -10.11 -15.86 3.52
N ASP A 133 -9.00 -16.59 3.60
CA ASP A 133 -8.48 -17.45 2.52
C ASP A 133 -8.36 -16.76 1.14
N SER A 134 -7.90 -15.50 1.11
CA SER A 134 -7.72 -14.73 -0.13
C SER A 134 -6.26 -14.61 -0.56
N ASP A 135 -6.04 -14.53 -1.87
CA ASP A 135 -4.74 -14.22 -2.47
C ASP A 135 -4.22 -12.86 -1.96
N ALA A 136 -5.11 -11.88 -1.74
CA ALA A 136 -4.74 -10.57 -1.19
C ALA A 136 -4.11 -10.66 0.21
N ARG A 137 -4.60 -11.57 1.05
CA ARG A 137 -4.01 -11.83 2.36
C ARG A 137 -2.61 -12.41 2.19
N GLU A 138 -2.44 -13.40 1.33
CA GLU A 138 -1.14 -14.05 1.09
C GLU A 138 -0.13 -13.08 0.48
N ASP A 139 -0.56 -12.27 -0.49
CA ASP A 139 0.22 -11.25 -1.14
C ASP A 139 0.71 -10.19 -0.15
N ALA A 140 -0.19 -9.67 0.69
CA ALA A 140 0.16 -8.66 1.69
C ALA A 140 1.14 -9.21 2.74
N VAL A 141 0.85 -10.39 3.29
CA VAL A 141 1.71 -11.05 4.29
C VAL A 141 3.09 -11.37 3.70
N THR A 142 3.13 -11.97 2.51
CA THR A 142 4.38 -12.34 1.83
C THR A 142 5.20 -11.11 1.50
N SER A 143 4.58 -10.03 1.05
CA SER A 143 5.26 -8.78 0.73
C SER A 143 5.85 -8.10 1.97
N ILE A 144 5.09 -8.03 3.07
CA ILE A 144 5.54 -7.45 4.34
C ILE A 144 6.70 -8.27 4.91
N HIS A 145 6.52 -9.58 5.07
CA HIS A 145 7.56 -10.45 5.64
C HIS A 145 8.76 -10.65 4.71
N GLY A 146 8.58 -10.54 3.40
CA GLY A 146 9.68 -10.53 2.44
C GLY A 146 10.61 -9.33 2.61
N ARG A 147 10.10 -8.19 3.07
CA ARG A 147 10.92 -6.99 3.38
C ARG A 147 11.39 -6.94 4.82
N HIS A 148 10.53 -7.30 5.77
CA HIS A 148 10.85 -7.27 7.19
C HIS A 148 10.20 -8.46 7.94
N PRO A 149 10.91 -9.60 8.07
CA PRO A 149 10.37 -10.82 8.67
C PRO A 149 9.92 -10.70 10.13
N ASP A 150 10.49 -9.76 10.89
CA ASP A 150 10.24 -9.62 12.34
C ASP A 150 8.97 -8.81 12.67
N VAL A 151 8.22 -8.35 11.67
CA VAL A 151 6.98 -7.58 11.88
C VAL A 151 5.84 -8.53 12.23
N ASP A 152 5.16 -8.26 13.35
CA ASP A 152 3.96 -8.98 13.75
C ASP A 152 2.78 -8.57 12.84
N ILE A 153 2.01 -9.53 12.35
CA ILE A 153 0.79 -9.25 11.57
C ILE A 153 -0.42 -9.82 12.34
N VAL A 154 -1.34 -8.95 12.73
CA VAL A 154 -2.63 -9.31 13.35
C VAL A 154 -3.70 -9.24 12.27
N ILE A 155 -4.23 -10.39 11.87
CA ILE A 155 -5.21 -10.47 10.79
C ILE A 155 -6.62 -10.46 11.38
N HIS A 156 -7.45 -9.52 10.93
CA HIS A 156 -8.89 -9.54 11.15
C HIS A 156 -9.60 -9.92 9.86
N HIS A 157 -10.20 -11.11 9.83
CA HIS A 157 -10.97 -11.56 8.67
C HIS A 157 -12.28 -10.80 8.57
N THR A 158 -12.59 -10.30 7.38
CA THR A 158 -13.83 -9.56 7.11
C THR A 158 -14.38 -9.90 5.73
N THR A 159 -15.70 -9.77 5.56
CA THR A 159 -16.29 -9.69 4.22
C THR A 159 -15.87 -8.36 3.57
N VAL A 160 -15.31 -8.41 2.37
CA VAL A 160 -14.80 -7.23 1.61
C VAL A 160 -15.63 -6.93 0.35
N GLN A 161 -16.66 -7.73 0.09
CA GLN A 161 -17.57 -7.58 -1.06
C GLN A 161 -18.97 -8.13 -0.71
N GLY A 162 -20.00 -7.63 -1.40
CA GLY A 162 -21.39 -7.98 -1.11
C GLY A 162 -22.01 -7.16 0.03
N ASP A 163 -23.28 -7.43 0.33
CA ASP A 163 -24.14 -6.55 1.14
C ASP A 163 -23.64 -6.34 2.58
N ASP A 164 -23.04 -7.37 3.18
CA ASP A 164 -22.53 -7.33 4.56
C ASP A 164 -21.12 -6.72 4.66
N ALA A 165 -20.47 -6.41 3.54
CA ALA A 165 -19.07 -5.98 3.52
C ALA A 165 -18.84 -4.70 4.30
N MET A 166 -19.72 -3.70 4.14
CA MET A 166 -19.58 -2.40 4.79
C MET A 166 -19.53 -2.53 6.32
N LEU A 167 -20.53 -3.20 6.90
CA LEU A 167 -20.62 -3.38 8.36
C LEU A 167 -19.48 -4.24 8.89
N SER A 168 -19.14 -5.32 8.19
CA SER A 168 -18.05 -6.22 8.55
C SER A 168 -16.70 -5.48 8.56
N MET A 169 -16.40 -4.68 7.53
CA MET A 169 -15.17 -3.90 7.46
C MET A 169 -15.11 -2.83 8.55
N MET A 170 -16.19 -2.08 8.77
CA MET A 170 -16.23 -1.06 9.82
C MET A 170 -15.98 -1.65 11.21
N GLN A 171 -16.53 -2.83 11.50
CA GLN A 171 -16.29 -3.53 12.76
C GLN A 171 -14.82 -3.98 12.88
N ALA A 172 -14.28 -4.62 11.84
CA ALA A 172 -12.90 -5.07 11.83
C ALA A 172 -11.89 -3.91 12.01
N ILE A 173 -12.16 -2.77 11.37
CA ILE A 173 -11.34 -1.56 11.50
C ILE A 173 -11.39 -1.03 12.93
N SER A 174 -12.59 -0.91 13.51
CA SER A 174 -12.75 -0.42 14.88
C SER A 174 -12.06 -1.33 15.91
N GLU A 175 -12.17 -2.66 15.77
CA GLU A 175 -11.55 -3.61 16.69
C GLU A 175 -10.01 -3.57 16.63
N LEU A 176 -9.44 -3.31 15.45
CA LEU A 176 -7.99 -3.13 15.30
C LEU A 176 -7.53 -1.77 15.82
N ASP A 177 -8.29 -0.70 15.60
CA ASP A 177 -7.94 0.64 16.09
C ASP A 177 -8.02 0.74 17.62
N ASP A 178 -8.94 0.00 18.25
CA ASP A 178 -9.03 -0.11 19.72
C ASP A 178 -7.80 -0.82 20.35
N ASN A 179 -6.98 -1.51 19.54
CA ASN A 179 -5.79 -2.20 20.01
C ASN A 179 -4.56 -1.30 19.94
N ALA A 180 -4.19 -0.71 21.08
CA ALA A 180 -3.03 0.18 21.23
C ALA A 180 -1.65 -0.44 20.89
N HIS A 181 -1.58 -1.73 20.56
CA HIS A 181 -0.35 -2.38 20.08
C HIS A 181 -0.23 -2.41 18.55
N ILE A 182 -1.25 -2.01 17.80
CA ILE A 182 -1.19 -1.91 16.34
C ILE A 182 -0.56 -0.56 15.98
N ASP A 183 0.48 -0.58 15.15
CA ASP A 183 1.17 0.64 14.71
C ASP A 183 0.59 1.18 13.39
N VAL A 184 0.06 0.29 12.55
CA VAL A 184 -0.55 0.61 11.24
C VAL A 184 -1.66 -0.39 10.95
N ILE A 185 -2.79 0.09 10.42
CA ILE A 185 -3.87 -0.75 9.89
C ILE A 185 -3.81 -0.74 8.36
N VAL A 186 -3.95 -1.91 7.74
CA VAL A 186 -3.96 -2.08 6.28
C VAL A 186 -5.25 -2.78 5.88
N LEU A 187 -6.03 -2.14 5.03
CA LEU A 187 -7.19 -2.74 4.37
C LEU A 187 -6.80 -3.24 2.99
N THR A 188 -6.93 -4.54 2.75
CA THR A 188 -6.64 -5.13 1.43
C THR A 188 -7.82 -5.91 0.88
N ARG A 189 -7.93 -5.89 -0.44
CA ARG A 189 -8.90 -6.67 -1.22
C ARG A 189 -8.20 -7.19 -2.46
N GLY A 190 -8.51 -8.44 -2.84
CA GLY A 190 -7.94 -9.09 -4.01
C GLY A 190 -8.54 -8.60 -5.33
N GLY A 191 -8.36 -9.38 -6.39
CA GLY A 191 -9.03 -9.10 -7.66
C GLY A 191 -10.55 -9.24 -7.57
N GLY A 192 -11.22 -8.71 -8.58
CA GLY A 192 -12.65 -8.86 -8.85
C GLY A 192 -13.25 -7.56 -9.37
N SER A 193 -14.53 -7.59 -9.71
CA SER A 193 -15.20 -6.55 -10.51
C SER A 193 -15.18 -5.17 -9.86
N GLU A 194 -15.30 -4.12 -10.67
CA GLU A 194 -15.49 -2.74 -10.21
C GLU A 194 -16.74 -2.59 -9.32
N LYS A 195 -17.75 -3.44 -9.53
CA LYS A 195 -18.93 -3.52 -8.67
C LYS A 195 -18.57 -3.78 -7.22
N ASP A 196 -17.56 -4.60 -6.97
CA ASP A 196 -17.12 -4.92 -5.61
C ASP A 196 -16.35 -3.75 -4.97
N LEU A 197 -15.84 -2.80 -5.78
CA LEU A 197 -15.16 -1.60 -5.27
C LEU A 197 -16.13 -0.54 -4.76
N ARG A 198 -17.43 -0.62 -5.10
CA ARG A 198 -18.44 0.38 -4.74
C ARG A 198 -18.54 0.61 -3.23
N VAL A 199 -18.40 -0.44 -2.43
CA VAL A 199 -18.45 -0.35 -0.97
C VAL A 199 -17.33 0.52 -0.38
N PHE A 200 -16.20 0.65 -1.08
CA PHE A 200 -15.08 1.49 -0.68
C PHE A 200 -15.31 2.98 -1.00
N ASN A 201 -16.39 3.30 -1.72
CA ASN A 201 -16.82 4.66 -2.03
C ASN A 201 -17.97 5.15 -1.14
N GLU A 202 -18.37 4.36 -0.14
CA GLU A 202 -19.44 4.72 0.76
C GLU A 202 -18.94 5.63 1.89
N THR A 203 -19.67 6.72 2.15
CA THR A 203 -19.31 7.71 3.17
C THR A 203 -19.17 7.14 4.58
N PRO A 204 -19.96 6.14 5.04
CA PRO A 204 -19.79 5.57 6.38
C PRO A 204 -18.44 4.88 6.56
N LEU A 205 -17.97 4.11 5.58
CA LEU A 205 -16.67 3.44 5.64
C LEU A 205 -15.54 4.48 5.64
N CYS A 206 -15.60 5.45 4.73
CA CYS A 206 -14.65 6.56 4.66
C CYS A 206 -14.52 7.31 6.00
N ARG A 207 -15.65 7.59 6.66
CA ARG A 207 -15.65 8.23 7.99
C ARG A 207 -15.02 7.36 9.06
N VAL A 208 -15.20 6.03 9.02
CA VAL A 208 -14.52 5.12 9.96
C VAL A 208 -13.02 5.13 9.73
N ILE A 209 -12.58 5.03 8.47
CA ILE A 209 -11.16 5.09 8.10
C ILE A 209 -10.52 6.40 8.55
N HIS A 210 -11.14 7.54 8.27
CA HIS A 210 -10.58 8.85 8.66
C HIS A 210 -10.46 9.03 10.17
N ASN A 211 -11.37 8.43 10.94
CA ASN A 211 -11.45 8.63 12.39
C ASN A 211 -10.59 7.65 13.19
N THR A 212 -9.81 6.78 12.54
CA THR A 212 -8.87 5.91 13.25
C THR A 212 -7.80 6.74 13.94
N THR A 213 -7.41 6.31 15.13
CA THR A 213 -6.25 6.89 15.82
C THR A 213 -4.94 6.31 15.35
N THR A 214 -4.99 5.10 14.79
CA THR A 214 -3.89 4.37 14.17
C THR A 214 -3.79 4.73 12.69
N PRO A 215 -2.59 5.02 12.15
CA PRO A 215 -2.41 5.28 10.73
C PRO A 215 -2.98 4.18 9.84
N PHE A 216 -3.72 4.58 8.81
CA PHE A 216 -4.51 3.68 7.96
C PHE A 216 -4.02 3.65 6.52
N VAL A 217 -3.83 2.44 5.98
CA VAL A 217 -3.37 2.18 4.63
C VAL A 217 -4.43 1.41 3.85
N VAL A 218 -4.71 1.85 2.62
CA VAL A 218 -5.61 1.15 1.72
C VAL A 218 -4.82 0.55 0.56
N GLY A 219 -5.06 -0.73 0.29
CA GLY A 219 -4.49 -1.50 -0.80
C GLY A 219 -5.56 -2.33 -1.50
N VAL A 220 -6.59 -1.66 -2.01
CA VAL A 220 -7.74 -2.28 -2.69
C VAL A 220 -7.66 -1.97 -4.19
N GLY A 221 -7.58 -3.01 -5.02
CA GLY A 221 -7.59 -2.87 -6.49
C GLY A 221 -6.21 -2.82 -7.16
N HIS A 222 -6.20 -2.28 -8.39
CA HIS A 222 -5.04 -2.12 -9.27
C HIS A 222 -4.73 -0.63 -9.56
N GLU A 223 -3.81 -0.36 -10.50
CA GLU A 223 -3.31 1.00 -10.82
C GLU A 223 -4.43 2.00 -11.18
N ASN A 224 -5.47 1.54 -11.89
CA ASN A 224 -6.59 2.37 -12.35
C ASN A 224 -7.76 2.44 -11.37
N ASP A 225 -7.79 1.55 -10.37
CA ASP A 225 -8.88 1.44 -9.41
C ASP A 225 -8.64 2.42 -8.26
N ARG A 226 -9.26 3.60 -8.34
CA ARG A 226 -9.22 4.60 -7.27
C ARG A 226 -10.58 4.72 -6.59
N THR A 227 -10.57 4.56 -5.28
CA THR A 227 -11.73 4.64 -4.40
C THR A 227 -11.64 5.86 -3.48
N LEU A 228 -12.76 6.26 -2.87
CA LEU A 228 -12.77 7.32 -1.87
C LEU A 228 -12.03 6.88 -0.60
N ALA A 229 -12.05 5.59 -0.26
CA ALA A 229 -11.22 5.03 0.79
C ALA A 229 -9.72 5.31 0.54
N ASP A 230 -9.24 5.23 -0.70
CA ASP A 230 -7.85 5.59 -1.04
C ASP A 230 -7.54 7.07 -0.81
N GLU A 231 -8.50 7.95 -1.10
CA GLU A 231 -8.34 9.40 -0.93
C GLU A 231 -8.36 9.80 0.55
N VAL A 232 -9.15 9.10 1.36
CA VAL A 232 -9.31 9.35 2.80
C VAL A 232 -8.18 8.74 3.62
N ALA A 233 -7.65 7.58 3.23
CA ALA A 233 -6.58 6.91 3.95
C ALA A 233 -5.29 7.74 4.01
N ASP A 234 -4.48 7.48 5.04
CA ASP A 234 -3.20 8.17 5.23
C ASP A 234 -2.19 7.83 4.13
N LYS A 235 -2.24 6.59 3.64
CA LYS A 235 -1.46 6.15 2.49
C LYS A 235 -2.24 5.15 1.64
N ARG A 236 -2.15 5.34 0.31
CA ARG A 236 -2.53 4.33 -0.67
C ARG A 236 -1.32 3.46 -1.04
N VAL A 237 -1.53 2.17 -1.11
CA VAL A 237 -0.65 1.22 -1.83
C VAL A 237 -1.37 0.71 -3.07
N MET A 238 -0.65 0.51 -4.17
CA MET A 238 -1.27 0.23 -5.47
C MET A 238 -2.03 -1.10 -5.51
N THR A 239 -1.54 -2.11 -4.80
CA THR A 239 -2.11 -3.46 -4.74
C THR A 239 -1.78 -4.08 -3.38
N PRO A 240 -2.40 -5.21 -3.00
CA PRO A 240 -2.01 -5.97 -1.80
C PRO A 240 -0.51 -6.33 -1.77
N THR A 241 0.09 -6.65 -2.93
CA THR A 241 1.53 -6.93 -3.04
C THR A 241 2.42 -5.70 -2.78
N HIS A 242 1.92 -4.48 -2.90
CA HIS A 242 2.65 -3.27 -2.52
C HIS A 242 2.53 -2.94 -1.02
N ALA A 243 1.77 -3.71 -0.23
CA ALA A 243 1.68 -3.51 1.21
C ALA A 243 3.04 -3.59 1.90
N GLY A 244 4.01 -4.35 1.41
CA GLY A 244 5.37 -4.39 1.97
C GLY A 244 6.10 -3.04 1.96
N GLU A 245 5.69 -2.08 1.13
CA GLU A 245 6.28 -0.73 1.11
C GLU A 245 5.99 0.09 2.38
N ILE A 246 5.10 -0.39 3.25
CA ILE A 246 4.85 0.22 4.56
C ILE A 246 5.95 -0.10 5.58
N VAL A 247 6.79 -1.11 5.31
CA VAL A 247 7.89 -1.51 6.20
C VAL A 247 9.26 -1.26 5.55
N PRO A 248 10.27 -0.86 6.33
CA PRO A 248 11.63 -0.75 5.83
C PRO A 248 12.19 -2.12 5.46
N LYS A 249 13.19 -2.18 4.58
CA LYS A 249 13.86 -3.44 4.29
C LYS A 249 14.87 -3.76 5.39
N LYS A 250 14.74 -4.93 6.01
CA LYS A 250 15.64 -5.38 7.08
C LYS A 250 17.11 -5.42 6.62
N GLU A 251 17.39 -5.91 5.43
CA GLU A 251 18.74 -5.98 4.86
C GLU A 251 19.42 -4.60 4.72
N GLU A 252 18.64 -3.57 4.36
CA GLU A 252 19.15 -2.20 4.25
C GLU A 252 19.49 -1.63 5.64
N LEU A 253 18.66 -1.91 6.65
CA LEU A 253 18.93 -1.52 8.04
C LEU A 253 20.13 -2.24 8.64
N GLU A 254 20.29 -3.54 8.36
CA GLU A 254 21.46 -4.33 8.80
C GLU A 254 22.75 -3.77 8.18
N THR A 255 22.72 -3.47 6.88
CA THR A 255 23.85 -2.85 6.18
C THR A 255 24.20 -1.48 6.75
N GLU A 256 23.20 -0.66 7.06
CA GLU A 256 23.42 0.66 7.69
C GLU A 256 24.03 0.51 9.08
N LEU A 257 23.53 -0.43 9.89
CA LEU A 257 24.02 -0.71 11.23
C LEU A 257 25.49 -1.20 11.21
N GLU A 258 25.84 -2.09 10.29
CA GLU A 258 27.22 -2.53 10.07
C GLU A 258 28.11 -1.33 9.72
N GLY A 259 27.66 -0.47 8.80
CA GLY A 259 28.39 0.73 8.41
C GLY A 259 28.61 1.73 9.56
N VAL A 260 27.63 1.87 10.46
CA VAL A 260 27.76 2.70 11.67
C VAL A 260 28.73 2.06 12.66
N THR A 261 28.67 0.75 12.84
CA THR A 261 29.56 -0.01 13.73
C THR A 261 31.03 0.11 13.28
N ASP A 262 31.30 -0.10 11.99
CA ASP A 262 32.62 0.07 11.39
C ASP A 262 33.21 1.48 11.61
N ARG A 263 32.37 2.51 11.49
CA ARG A 263 32.78 3.90 11.71
C ARG A 263 33.10 4.15 13.18
N LEU A 264 32.30 3.59 14.08
CA LEU A 264 32.50 3.68 15.52
C LEU A 264 33.80 3.00 15.93
N ASP A 265 34.07 1.79 15.44
CA ASP A 265 35.28 1.04 15.74
C ASP A 265 36.53 1.78 15.27
N ARG A 266 36.53 2.28 14.03
CA ARG A 266 37.66 3.08 13.52
C ARG A 266 37.86 4.38 14.29
N ALA A 267 36.79 5.02 14.76
CA ALA A 267 36.88 6.23 15.57
C ALA A 267 37.46 5.92 16.96
N TYR A 268 37.01 4.82 17.56
CA TYR A 268 37.50 4.34 18.85
C TYR A 268 38.99 3.96 18.78
N GLU A 269 39.40 3.15 17.78
CA GLU A 269 40.80 2.77 17.57
C GLU A 269 41.71 3.99 17.42
N ARG A 270 41.31 4.96 16.59
CA ARG A 270 42.07 6.21 16.43
C ARG A 270 42.16 7.00 17.73
N SER A 271 41.07 7.07 18.50
CA SER A 271 41.06 7.79 19.77
C SER A 271 42.00 7.13 20.77
N VAL A 272 41.96 5.81 20.89
CA VAL A 272 42.84 5.04 21.79
C VAL A 272 44.29 5.17 21.37
N GLN A 273 44.59 5.03 20.07
CA GLN A 273 45.95 5.18 19.55
C GLN A 273 46.49 6.59 19.83
N THR A 274 45.71 7.64 19.54
CA THR A 274 46.10 9.02 19.80
C THR A 274 46.40 9.25 21.28
N GLN A 275 45.57 8.72 22.18
CA GLN A 275 45.76 8.86 23.62
C GLN A 275 46.98 8.07 24.12
N LEU A 276 47.22 6.88 23.57
CA LEU A 276 48.38 6.06 23.91
C LEU A 276 49.67 6.72 23.46
N GLU A 277 49.73 7.22 22.22
CA GLU A 277 50.87 7.97 21.69
C GLU A 277 51.16 9.23 22.52
N ALA A 278 50.14 10.00 22.88
CA ALA A 278 50.29 11.15 23.77
C ALA A 278 50.85 10.76 25.14
N THR A 279 50.32 9.69 25.76
CA THR A 279 50.77 9.21 27.07
C THR A 279 52.22 8.70 27.03
N VAL A 280 52.60 7.99 25.96
CA VAL A 280 53.98 7.51 25.77
C VAL A 280 54.93 8.69 25.62
N ASN A 281 54.59 9.69 24.79
CA ASN A 281 55.41 10.89 24.61
C ASN A 281 55.57 11.69 25.91
N ASP A 282 54.49 11.82 26.70
CA ASP A 282 54.54 12.47 28.01
C ASP A 282 55.44 11.72 29.00
N LEU A 283 55.38 10.38 28.99
CA LEU A 283 56.21 9.53 29.84
C LEU A 283 57.70 9.61 29.46
N ASP A 284 58.01 9.56 28.17
CA ASP A 284 59.38 9.68 27.65
C ASP A 284 59.95 11.07 28.01
N THR A 285 59.18 12.13 27.80
CA THR A 285 59.57 13.49 28.19
C THR A 285 59.82 13.61 29.70
N ALA A 286 58.95 13.02 30.52
CA ALA A 286 59.12 13.04 31.98
C ALA A 286 60.35 12.23 32.42
N TYR A 287 60.64 11.11 31.76
CA TYR A 287 61.81 10.28 32.02
C TYR A 287 63.10 11.02 31.68
N GLU A 288 63.20 11.62 30.48
CA GLU A 288 64.35 12.43 30.07
C GLU A 288 64.62 13.57 31.06
N GLN A 289 63.58 14.33 31.44
CA GLN A 289 63.69 15.41 32.42
C GLN A 289 64.14 14.93 33.81
N GLN A 290 63.78 13.70 34.20
CA GLN A 290 64.19 13.13 35.47
C GLN A 290 65.66 12.69 35.43
N VAL A 291 66.09 12.07 34.34
CA VAL A 291 67.50 11.68 34.11
C VAL A 291 68.40 12.92 34.10
N ASP A 292 68.02 13.96 33.36
CA ASP A 292 68.77 15.21 33.30
C ASP A 292 68.89 15.88 34.67
N ARG A 293 67.79 15.94 35.44
CA ARG A 293 67.81 16.46 36.81
C ARG A 293 68.74 15.66 37.73
N ASN A 294 68.71 14.33 37.63
CA ASN A 294 69.58 13.47 38.43
C ASN A 294 71.05 13.67 38.05
N LEU A 295 71.38 13.72 36.76
CA LEU A 295 72.74 13.96 36.27
C LEU A 295 73.27 15.33 36.70
N ALA A 296 72.45 16.39 36.60
CA ALA A 296 72.81 17.72 37.06
C ALA A 296 73.09 17.75 38.58
N THR A 297 72.27 17.03 39.36
CA THR A 297 72.47 16.91 40.81
C THR A 297 73.77 16.18 41.13
N PHE A 298 74.02 15.03 40.50
CA PHE A 298 75.26 14.27 40.68
C PHE A 298 76.50 15.05 40.28
N SER A 299 76.46 15.80 39.17
CA SER A 299 77.56 16.69 38.77
C SER A 299 77.84 17.73 39.85
N THR A 300 76.80 18.39 40.35
CA THR A 300 76.92 19.42 41.40
C THR A 300 77.50 18.85 42.69
N ASP A 301 77.10 17.63 43.07
CA ASP A 301 77.61 16.96 44.28
C ASP A 301 79.06 16.49 44.11
N LEU A 302 79.43 16.01 42.92
CA LEU A 302 80.82 15.69 42.57
C LEU A 302 81.72 16.93 42.63
N ASP A 303 81.27 18.04 42.06
CA ASP A 303 82.00 19.31 42.09
C ASP A 303 82.26 19.76 43.53
N ARG A 304 81.23 19.71 44.39
CA ARG A 304 81.37 20.02 45.84
C ARG A 304 82.33 19.08 46.56
N ALA A 305 82.27 17.78 46.28
CA ALA A 305 83.15 16.81 46.91
C ALA A 305 84.61 17.02 46.48
N PHE A 306 84.85 17.41 45.22
CA PHE A 306 86.17 17.72 44.71
C PHE A 306 86.77 18.97 45.35
N GLU A 307 85.96 20.03 45.51
CA GLU A 307 86.35 21.24 46.24
C GLU A 307 86.74 20.94 47.69
N ALA A 308 85.98 20.07 48.37
CA ALA A 308 86.26 19.69 49.76
C ALA A 308 87.55 18.87 49.95
N LEU A 309 88.04 18.21 48.90
CA LEU A 309 89.29 17.42 48.91
C LEU A 309 90.55 18.24 48.60
N HIS A 310 90.40 19.48 48.10
CA HIS A 310 91.50 20.38 47.75
C HIS A 310 91.77 21.46 48.82
N VAL A 311 91.28 21.25 50.04
CA VAL A 311 91.53 22.07 51.25
C VAL A 311 92.28 21.23 52.27
#